data_AF-A0A521L004-F1
#
_entry.id   AF-A0A521L004-F1
#
_cell.length_a   1.000
_cell.length_b   1.000
_cell.length_c   1.000
_cell.angle_alpha   90.00
_cell.angle_beta   90.00
_cell.angle_gamma   90.00
#
_symmetry.space_group_name_H-M   'P 1'
#
loop_
_entity.id
_entity.type
_entity.pdbx_description
1 polymer ?
#
loop_
_entity_poly.entity_id
_entity_poly.type
_entity_poly.pdbx_seq_one_letter_code
_entity_poly.pdbx_strand_id
1 'polypeptide(L)'
;MAKEKRIRRTAEQIIADLQAEIARVQSRAQAKQLKQSSAGKAAVTALRAIDKGLDSAAEENNSLLRHALADARKPLAAYLESQGMDLPKPRMPRGRRPAAAMA
;
A
#
# COMPACT_ATOMS: atom_id res chain seq x y z
N MET A 1 -9.24 -9.06 -44.66
CA MET A 1 -9.00 -8.72 -43.24
C MET A 1 -8.05 -7.54 -43.21
N ALA A 2 -8.52 -6.36 -42.78
CA ALA A 2 -7.72 -5.14 -42.81
C ALA A 2 -6.54 -5.25 -41.84
N LYS A 3 -5.33 -4.99 -42.35
CA LYS A 3 -4.07 -5.06 -41.61
C LYS A 3 -3.99 -3.83 -40.70
N GLU A 4 -4.12 -4.00 -39.38
CA GLU A 4 -3.98 -2.88 -38.44
C GLU A 4 -2.61 -2.22 -38.62
N LYS A 5 -2.62 -0.93 -38.99
CA LYS A 5 -1.42 -0.12 -39.22
C LYS A 5 -0.70 0.03 -37.88
N ARG A 6 0.52 -0.55 -37.74
CA ARG A 6 1.36 -0.35 -36.55
C ARG A 6 1.64 1.14 -36.36
N ILE A 7 1.06 1.73 -35.33
CA ILE A 7 1.35 3.09 -34.90
C ILE A 7 2.75 3.07 -34.27
N ARG A 8 3.66 3.90 -34.81
CA ARG A 8 4.97 4.11 -34.19
C ARG A 8 4.77 5.01 -32.96
N ARG A 9 5.40 4.64 -31.85
CA ARG A 9 5.36 5.45 -30.62
C ARG A 9 5.96 6.82 -30.90
N THR A 10 5.33 7.86 -30.38
CA THR A 10 5.86 9.22 -30.46
C THR A 10 7.01 9.39 -29.45
N ALA A 11 7.86 10.39 -29.66
CA ALA A 11 8.91 10.71 -28.69
C ALA A 11 8.34 10.98 -27.29
N GLU A 12 7.19 11.63 -27.20
CA GLU A 12 6.50 11.90 -25.93
C GLU A 12 6.07 10.62 -25.20
N GLN A 13 5.56 9.62 -25.93
CA GLN A 13 5.21 8.32 -25.35
C GLN A 13 6.44 7.58 -24.82
N ILE A 14 7.56 7.66 -25.56
CA ILE A 14 8.83 7.06 -25.12
C ILE A 14 9.35 7.77 -23.87
N ILE A 15 9.25 9.11 -23.79
CA ILE A 15 9.64 9.88 -22.60
C ILE A 15 8.77 9.49 -21.40
N ALA A 16 7.46 9.36 -21.58
CA ALA A 16 6.55 8.96 -20.51
C ALA A 16 6.85 7.55 -19.99
N ASP A 17 7.12 6.59 -20.89
CA ASP A 17 7.52 5.23 -20.53
C ASP A 17 8.82 5.24 -19.70
N LEU A 18 9.83 6.01 -20.13
CA LEU A 18 11.12 6.12 -19.44
C LEU A 18 10.99 6.81 -18.08
N GLN A 19 10.16 7.84 -17.95
CA GLN A 19 9.88 8.50 -16.67
C GLN A 19 9.21 7.53 -15.70
N ALA A 20 8.25 6.73 -16.17
CA ALA A 20 7.62 5.69 -15.36
C ALA A 20 8.64 4.63 -14.92
N GLU A 21 9.59 4.27 -15.80
CA GLU A 21 10.65 3.32 -15.48
C GLU A 21 11.65 3.88 -14.44
N ILE A 22 12.05 5.16 -14.56
CA ILE A 22 12.88 5.85 -13.57
C ILE A 22 12.20 5.84 -12.20
N ALA A 23 10.91 6.18 -12.14
CA ALA A 23 10.15 6.18 -10.88
C ALA A 23 10.12 4.78 -10.24
N ARG A 24 9.93 3.72 -11.04
CA ARG A 24 9.98 2.32 -10.57
C ARG A 24 11.36 1.91 -10.07
N VAL A 25 12.44 2.33 -10.72
CA VAL A 25 13.80 1.98 -10.29
C VAL A 25 14.15 2.69 -8.98
N GLN A 26 13.76 3.95 -8.83
CA GLN A 26 13.98 4.73 -7.61
C GLN A 26 13.22 4.15 -6.42
N SER A 27 11.94 3.79 -6.58
CA SER A 27 11.16 3.15 -5.51
C SER A 27 11.77 1.83 -5.07
N ARG A 28 12.30 1.03 -6.00
CA ARG A 28 13.01 -0.22 -5.68
C ARG A 28 14.32 0.02 -4.93
N ALA A 29 15.06 1.09 -5.25
CA ALA A 29 16.29 1.43 -4.55
C ALA A 29 16.02 1.84 -3.10
N GLN A 30 15.01 2.69 -2.88
CA GLN A 30 14.59 3.11 -1.54
C GLN A 30 14.08 1.93 -0.69
N ALA A 31 13.25 1.06 -1.29
CA ALA A 31 12.79 -0.15 -0.62
C ALA A 31 13.95 -1.08 -0.21
N LYS A 32 14.99 -1.20 -1.05
CA LYS A 32 16.19 -1.98 -0.71
C LYS A 32 16.94 -1.37 0.47
N GLN A 33 17.12 -0.04 0.50
CA GLN A 33 17.79 0.66 1.60
C GLN A 33 17.04 0.48 2.92
N LEU A 34 15.72 0.64 2.92
CA LEU A 34 14.90 0.41 4.11
C LEU A 34 15.00 -1.03 4.62
N LYS A 35 14.97 -2.02 3.72
CA LYS A 35 15.12 -3.44 4.08
C LYS A 35 16.50 -3.76 4.65
N GLN A 36 17.53 -2.99 4.32
CA GLN A 36 18.87 -3.17 4.88
C GLN A 36 19.00 -2.54 6.27
N SER A 37 18.34 -1.39 6.50
CA SER A 37 18.36 -0.69 7.79
C SER A 37 17.71 -1.51 8.92
N SER A 38 18.28 -1.44 10.12
CA SER A 38 17.71 -2.08 11.32
C SER A 38 16.34 -1.49 11.69
N ALA A 39 16.23 -0.16 11.63
CA ALA A 39 14.99 0.56 11.90
C ALA A 39 13.88 0.23 10.88
N GLY A 40 14.21 0.12 9.58
CA GLY A 40 13.25 -0.27 8.55
C GLY A 40 12.76 -1.71 8.73
N LYS A 41 13.65 -2.64 9.10
CA LYS A 41 13.23 -4.01 9.48
C LYS A 41 12.29 -4.00 10.68
N ALA A 42 12.60 -3.21 11.71
CA ALA A 42 11.73 -3.08 12.89
C ALA A 42 10.35 -2.49 12.53
N ALA A 43 10.31 -1.47 11.66
CA ALA A 43 9.06 -0.89 11.18
C ALA A 43 8.20 -1.91 10.41
N VAL A 44 8.81 -2.72 9.54
CA VAL A 44 8.10 -3.79 8.83
C VAL A 44 7.56 -4.85 9.80
N THR A 45 8.35 -5.23 10.81
CA THR A 45 7.91 -6.15 11.86
C THR A 45 6.74 -5.57 12.67
N ALA A 46 6.80 -4.29 13.02
CA ALA A 46 5.73 -3.60 13.72
C ALA A 46 4.43 -3.60 12.90
N LEU A 47 4.50 -3.32 11.59
CA LEU A 47 3.34 -3.38 10.71
C LEU A 47 2.71 -4.78 10.69
N ARG A 48 3.53 -5.84 10.59
CA ARG A 48 3.04 -7.23 10.63
C ARG A 48 2.39 -7.58 11.96
N ALA A 49 2.94 -7.08 13.07
CA ALA A 49 2.34 -7.28 14.38
C ALA A 49 0.97 -6.58 14.49
N ILE A 50 0.84 -5.37 13.92
CA ILE A 50 -0.45 -4.67 13.83
C ILE A 50 -1.45 -5.47 12.98
N ASP A 51 -1.03 -5.97 11.82
CA ASP A 51 -1.88 -6.80 10.95
C ASP A 51 -2.37 -8.06 11.68
N LYS A 52 -1.48 -8.75 12.41
CA LYS A 52 -1.86 -9.90 13.24
C LYS A 52 -2.84 -9.49 14.35
N GLY A 53 -2.60 -8.35 15.00
CA GLY A 53 -3.49 -7.82 16.03
C GLY A 53 -4.89 -7.48 15.49
N LEU A 54 -4.99 -7.01 14.25
CA LEU A 54 -6.28 -6.76 13.59
C LEU A 54 -7.08 -8.05 13.38
N ASP A 55 -6.39 -9.14 13.02
CA ASP A 55 -7.02 -10.45 12.83
C ASP A 55 -7.45 -11.03 14.19
N SER A 56 -6.59 -11.01 15.21
CA SER A 56 -6.95 -11.47 16.56
C SER A 56 -8.09 -10.63 17.18
N ALA A 57 -8.07 -9.31 17.03
CA ALA A 57 -9.16 -8.45 17.52
C ALA A 57 -10.48 -8.71 16.77
N ALA A 58 -10.42 -9.19 15.51
CA ALA A 58 -11.60 -9.62 14.79
C ALA A 58 -12.15 -10.94 15.33
N GLU A 59 -11.29 -11.90 15.65
CA GLU A 59 -11.67 -13.18 16.27
C GLU A 59 -12.30 -12.99 17.66
N GLU A 60 -11.75 -12.07 18.46
CA GLU A 60 -12.26 -11.72 19.79
C GLU A 60 -13.48 -10.78 19.78
N ASN A 61 -13.97 -10.37 18.60
CA ASN A 61 -15.03 -9.37 18.42
C ASN A 61 -14.75 -8.02 19.12
N ASN A 62 -13.49 -7.70 19.37
CA ASN A 62 -13.08 -6.45 20.02
C ASN A 62 -12.98 -5.32 19.00
N SER A 63 -14.13 -4.72 18.67
CA SER A 63 -14.24 -3.67 17.66
C SER A 63 -13.41 -2.42 17.99
N LEU A 64 -13.34 -2.01 19.25
CA LEU A 64 -12.59 -0.83 19.69
C LEU A 64 -11.09 -1.00 19.45
N LEU A 65 -10.52 -2.14 19.88
CA LEU A 65 -9.12 -2.46 19.66
C LEU A 65 -8.81 -2.58 18.17
N ARG A 66 -9.71 -3.21 17.41
CA ARG A 66 -9.56 -3.35 15.95
C ARG A 66 -9.53 -2.00 15.24
N HIS A 67 -10.35 -1.04 15.65
CA HIS A 67 -10.32 0.33 15.10
C HIS A 67 -9.04 1.07 15.49
N ALA A 68 -8.62 0.99 16.76
CA ALA A 68 -7.37 1.63 17.21
C ALA A 68 -6.13 1.12 16.47
N LEU A 69 -6.04 -0.20 16.26
CA LEU A 69 -4.97 -0.83 15.48
C LEU A 69 -5.02 -0.41 14.00
N ALA A 70 -6.21 -0.28 13.42
CA ALA A 70 -6.37 0.17 12.04
C ALA A 70 -5.90 1.62 11.87
N ASP A 71 -6.15 2.48 12.84
CA ASP A 71 -5.70 3.87 12.82
C ASP A 71 -4.19 3.99 13.03
N ALA A 72 -3.60 3.19 13.92
CA ALA A 72 -2.15 3.11 14.09
C ALA A 72 -1.42 2.58 12.83
N ARG A 73 -2.07 1.68 12.08
CA ARG A 73 -1.51 1.13 10.84
C ARG A 73 -1.33 2.18 9.74
N LYS A 74 -2.30 3.09 9.58
CA LYS A 74 -2.36 4.07 8.47
C LYS A 74 -1.08 4.91 8.30
N PRO A 75 -0.58 5.65 9.32
CA PRO A 75 0.60 6.49 9.14
C PRO A 75 1.86 5.67 8.87
N LEU A 76 2.01 4.51 9.51
CA LEU A 76 3.18 3.66 9.34
C LEU A 76 3.20 2.99 7.96
N ALA A 77 2.05 2.57 7.46
CA ALA A 77 1.89 2.07 6.09
C ALA A 77 2.17 3.16 5.05
N ALA A 78 1.59 4.36 5.22
CA ALA A 78 1.81 5.49 4.31
C ALA A 78 3.30 5.89 4.25
N TYR A 79 4.00 5.89 5.38
CA TYR A 79 5.44 6.13 5.40
C TYR A 79 6.20 5.08 4.58
N LEU A 80 5.96 3.79 4.83
CA LEU A 80 6.65 2.71 4.11
C LEU A 80 6.33 2.73 2.61
N GLU A 81 5.08 2.98 2.22
CA GLU A 81 4.67 3.15 0.82
C GLU A 81 5.36 4.35 0.15
N SER A 82 5.48 5.49 0.86
CA SER A 82 6.19 6.67 0.33
C SER A 82 7.67 6.42 0.04
N GLN A 83 8.24 5.41 0.69
CA GLN A 83 9.63 4.97 0.51
C GLN A 83 9.75 3.81 -0.50
N GLY A 84 8.70 3.57 -1.30
CA GLY A 84 8.70 2.61 -2.39
C GLY A 84 8.44 1.15 -1.97
N MET A 85 7.97 0.90 -0.74
CA MET A 85 7.58 -0.44 -0.31
C MET A 85 6.15 -0.75 -0.75
N ASP A 86 5.99 -1.79 -1.57
CA ASP A 86 4.67 -2.38 -1.81
C ASP A 86 4.22 -3.17 -0.58
N LEU A 87 3.19 -2.67 0.10
CA LEU A 87 2.58 -3.33 1.25
C LEU A 87 1.33 -4.11 0.84
N PRO A 88 1.07 -5.28 1.44
CA PRO A 88 -0.18 -5.99 1.22
C PRO A 88 -1.36 -5.18 1.75
N LYS A 89 -2.48 -5.22 1.01
CA LYS A 89 -3.72 -4.54 1.37
C LYS A 89 -4.34 -5.21 2.61
N PRO A 90 -4.48 -4.51 3.74
CA PRO A 90 -5.00 -5.10 4.98
C PRO A 90 -6.52 -5.27 4.95
N ARG A 91 -7.02 -6.20 5.78
CA ARG A 91 -8.45 -6.38 6.07
C ARG A 91 -8.91 -5.38 7.15
N MET A 92 -9.02 -4.10 6.77
CA MET A 92 -9.46 -3.06 7.69
C MET A 92 -10.93 -3.26 8.14
N PRO A 93 -11.27 -2.90 9.39
CA PRO A 93 -12.66 -2.88 9.84
C PRO A 93 -13.45 -1.87 8.98
N ARG A 94 -14.59 -2.30 8.45
CA ARG A 94 -15.49 -1.41 7.72
C ARG A 94 -16.19 -0.50 8.74
N GLY A 95 -16.23 0.80 8.47
CA GLY A 95 -17.07 1.71 9.25
C GLY A 95 -18.54 1.27 9.16
N ARG A 96 -19.30 1.49 10.23
CA ARG A 96 -20.77 1.37 10.16
C ARG A 96 -21.25 2.36 9.10
N ARG A 97 -21.97 1.86 8.09
CA ARG A 97 -22.72 2.71 7.18
C ARG A 97 -23.73 3.48 8.04
N PRO A 98 -23.77 4.82 8.00
CA PRO A 98 -24.82 5.55 8.72
C PRO A 98 -26.16 5.05 8.21
N ALA A 99 -27.07 4.69 9.11
CA ALA A 99 -28.43 4.29 8.79
C ALA A 99 -29.20 5.54 8.31
N ALA A 100 -28.95 5.96 7.08
CA ALA A 100 -29.61 7.08 6.44
C ALA A 100 -29.85 6.73 4.96
N ALA A 101 -30.84 5.87 4.74
CA ALA A 101 -31.62 5.72 3.51
C ALA A 101 -32.78 4.75 3.78
N MET A 102 -33.59 5.04 4.80
CA MET A 102 -35.00 4.64 4.86
C MET A 102 -35.76 5.95 5.08
N ALA A 103 -36.02 6.63 3.98
CA ALA A 103 -37.01 7.69 3.86
C ALA A 103 -38.08 7.17 2.91
#